data_AF-A0A162JJ92-F1
#
_entry.id   AF-A0A162JJ92-F1
#
_cell.length_a   1.000
_cell.length_b   1.000
_cell.length_c   1.000
_cell.angle_alpha   90.00
_cell.angle_beta   90.00
_cell.angle_gamma   90.00
#
_symmetry.space_group_name_H-M   'P 1'
#
loop_
_entity.id
_entity.type
_entity.pdbx_description
1 polymer ?
#
loop_
_entity_poly.entity_id
_entity_poly.type
_entity_poly.pdbx_seq_one_letter_code
_entity_poly.pdbx_strand_id
1 'polypeptide(L)'
;MSVKIRLTRLGAKKSPVYRIVVANSRNARDGAYIEKIGTYNPLAAKDDPSRVVLNTERAQYWVGVGAQPTDRVARFLAAAGIIAKVDRSNPTKGKPKAKAQERMKEAAAAAAAAEAAAAEA
;
A
#
# COMPACT_ATOMS: atom_id res chain seq x y z
N MET A 1 8.81 -21.85 9.26
CA MET A 1 8.87 -21.50 7.81
C MET A 1 7.64 -20.68 7.50
N SER A 2 7.75 -19.58 6.77
CA SER A 2 6.57 -18.76 6.41
C SER A 2 6.45 -18.68 4.89
N VAL A 3 5.31 -19.09 4.35
CA VAL A 3 5.01 -18.92 2.92
C VAL A 3 4.64 -17.45 2.67
N LYS A 4 5.26 -16.85 1.65
CA LYS A 4 5.01 -15.47 1.25
C LYS A 4 4.59 -15.41 -0.21
N ILE A 5 3.65 -14.52 -0.51
CA ILE A 5 3.32 -14.13 -1.87
C ILE A 5 4.17 -12.90 -2.22
N ARG A 6 5.12 -13.06 -3.14
CA ARG A 6 6.15 -12.05 -3.42
C ARG A 6 6.39 -11.85 -4.92
N LEU A 7 7.10 -10.78 -5.24
CA LEU A 7 7.51 -10.48 -6.61
C LEU A 7 8.92 -11.02 -6.86
N THR A 8 9.06 -11.82 -7.91
CA THR A 8 10.34 -12.26 -8.47
C THR A 8 10.65 -11.40 -9.69
N ARG A 9 11.88 -10.88 -9.78
CA ARG A 9 12.26 -9.97 -10.87
C ARG A 9 12.79 -10.78 -12.05
N LEU A 10 12.29 -10.43 -13.22
CA LEU A 10 12.74 -10.87 -14.53
C LEU A 10 12.98 -9.65 -15.43
N GLY A 11 13.39 -9.91 -16.67
CA GLY A 11 13.61 -8.91 -17.69
C GLY A 11 15.03 -8.37 -17.69
N ALA A 12 15.31 -7.52 -18.68
CA ALA A 12 16.62 -6.96 -18.90
C ALA A 12 16.92 -5.79 -17.94
N LYS A 13 18.15 -5.29 -18.00
CA LYS A 13 18.52 -4.01 -17.38
C LYS A 13 17.60 -2.91 -17.96
N LYS A 14 17.07 -2.04 -17.08
CA LYS A 14 16.11 -0.96 -17.43
C LYS A 14 14.76 -1.42 -18.01
N SER A 15 14.50 -2.72 -18.13
CA SER A 15 13.19 -3.26 -18.56
C SER A 15 12.72 -4.36 -17.59
N PRO A 16 12.24 -3.97 -16.39
CA PRO A 16 11.83 -4.93 -15.36
C PRO A 16 10.46 -5.53 -15.65
N VAL A 17 10.36 -6.86 -15.54
CA VAL A 17 9.09 -7.59 -15.52
C VAL A 17 9.05 -8.42 -14.24
N TYR A 18 7.91 -8.54 -13.59
CA TYR A 18 7.80 -9.30 -12.34
C TYR A 18 6.84 -10.48 -12.49
N ARG A 19 7.17 -11.58 -11.81
CA ARG A 19 6.23 -12.68 -11.57
C ARG A 19 5.71 -12.58 -10.15
N ILE A 20 4.41 -12.79 -9.98
CA ILE A 20 3.78 -12.93 -8.67
C ILE A 20 3.86 -14.42 -8.32
N VAL A 21 4.65 -14.75 -7.32
CA VAL A 21 4.95 -16.13 -6.94
C VAL A 21 4.69 -16.37 -5.46
N VAL A 22 4.33 -17.61 -5.16
CA VAL A 22 4.24 -18.13 -3.79
C VAL A 22 5.53 -18.88 -3.49
N ALA A 23 6.26 -18.44 -2.47
CA ALA A 23 7.55 -19.03 -2.12
C ALA A 23 7.79 -19.01 -0.62
N ASN A 24 8.66 -19.90 -0.15
CA ASN A 24 9.15 -19.85 1.23
C ASN A 24 10.01 -18.59 1.44
N SER A 25 9.88 -17.94 2.60
CA SER A 25 10.58 -16.70 2.92
C SER A 25 12.10 -16.81 2.86
N ARG A 26 12.65 -18.01 3.13
CA ARG A 26 14.09 -18.28 3.13
C ARG A 26 14.69 -18.42 1.73
N ASN A 27 13.88 -18.67 0.70
CA ASN A 27 14.38 -18.87 -0.65
C ASN A 27 14.86 -17.54 -1.25
N ALA A 28 15.90 -17.57 -2.09
CA ALA A 28 16.38 -16.40 -2.84
C ALA A 28 15.25 -15.74 -3.64
N ARG A 29 15.32 -14.42 -3.86
CA ARG A 29 14.27 -13.62 -4.53
C ARG A 29 13.84 -14.21 -5.87
N ASP A 30 14.82 -14.57 -6.69
CA ASP A 30 14.62 -15.11 -8.04
C ASP A 30 14.89 -16.62 -8.13
N GLY A 31 14.94 -17.30 -6.97
CA GLY A 31 15.16 -18.74 -6.89
C GLY A 31 13.88 -19.57 -6.97
N ALA A 32 13.94 -20.79 -6.45
CA ALA A 32 12.82 -21.72 -6.44
C ALA A 32 11.59 -21.15 -5.70
N TYR A 33 10.43 -21.32 -6.32
CA TYR A 33 9.11 -20.97 -5.80
C TYR A 33 8.20 -22.20 -5.89
N ILE A 34 7.12 -22.18 -5.12
CA ILE A 34 6.13 -23.27 -5.06
C ILE A 34 5.21 -23.16 -6.28
N GLU A 35 4.66 -21.97 -6.52
CA GLU A 35 3.68 -21.73 -7.58
C GLU A 35 3.79 -20.30 -8.13
N LYS A 36 3.60 -20.14 -9.44
CA LYS A 36 3.42 -18.83 -10.08
C LYS A 36 1.92 -18.56 -10.20
N ILE A 37 1.44 -17.50 -9.54
CA ILE A 37 0.02 -17.12 -9.55
C ILE A 37 -0.27 -15.91 -10.44
N GLY A 38 0.75 -15.24 -10.97
CA GLY A 38 0.52 -14.07 -11.83
C GLY A 38 1.78 -13.40 -12.37
N THR A 39 1.58 -12.24 -13.00
CA THR A 39 2.62 -11.36 -13.56
C THR A 39 2.28 -9.90 -13.31
N TYR A 40 3.32 -9.08 -13.20
CA TYR A 40 3.22 -7.64 -13.06
C TYR A 40 4.24 -6.95 -13.97
N ASN A 41 3.74 -6.08 -14.85
CA ASN A 41 4.57 -5.22 -15.69
C ASN A 41 4.43 -3.76 -15.23
N PRO A 42 5.44 -3.17 -14.57
CA PRO A 42 5.38 -1.78 -14.13
C PRO A 42 5.42 -0.76 -15.27
N LEU A 43 5.93 -1.15 -16.45
CA LEU A 43 6.09 -0.26 -17.60
C LEU A 43 4.82 -0.11 -18.43
N ALA A 44 3.87 -1.05 -18.30
CA ALA A 44 2.55 -0.88 -18.88
C ALA A 44 1.83 0.34 -18.29
N ALA A 45 0.88 0.92 -19.03
CA ALA A 45 0.06 2.02 -18.53
C ALA A 45 -0.75 1.59 -17.28
N LYS A 46 -1.21 2.53 -16.45
CA LYS A 46 -1.91 2.20 -15.19
C LYS A 46 -3.23 1.48 -15.44
N ASP A 47 -3.92 1.87 -16.49
CA ASP A 47 -5.25 1.39 -16.86
C ASP A 47 -5.19 0.17 -17.79
N ASP A 48 -3.98 -0.27 -18.13
CA ASP A 48 -3.77 -1.44 -18.97
C ASP A 48 -4.07 -2.73 -18.19
N PRO A 49 -5.01 -3.58 -18.64
CA PRO A 49 -5.35 -4.84 -17.97
C PRO A 49 -4.17 -5.83 -17.94
N SER A 50 -3.23 -5.73 -18.87
CA SER A 50 -2.03 -6.57 -18.90
C SER A 50 -0.98 -6.15 -17.86
N ARG A 51 -1.15 -4.98 -17.23
CA ARG A 51 -0.24 -4.48 -16.19
C ARG A 51 -0.15 -5.46 -15.02
N VAL A 52 -1.28 -6.04 -14.60
CA VAL A 52 -1.35 -7.03 -13.51
C VAL A 52 -2.26 -8.15 -13.97
N VAL A 53 -1.70 -9.33 -14.17
CA VAL A 53 -2.45 -10.56 -14.47
C VAL A 53 -2.34 -11.48 -13.26
N LEU A 54 -3.47 -11.88 -12.69
CA LEU A 54 -3.52 -12.71 -11.50
C LEU A 54 -4.53 -13.83 -11.68
N ASN A 55 -4.15 -15.04 -11.29
CA ASN A 55 -5.10 -16.12 -11.05
C ASN A 55 -5.75 -15.91 -9.68
N THR A 56 -7.02 -15.48 -9.69
CA THR A 56 -7.79 -15.12 -8.50
C THR A 56 -8.08 -16.31 -7.60
N GLU A 57 -8.42 -17.46 -8.16
CA GLU A 57 -8.72 -18.70 -7.42
C GLU A 57 -7.52 -19.16 -6.59
N ARG A 58 -6.34 -19.23 -7.23
CA ARG A 58 -5.11 -19.64 -6.56
C ARG A 58 -4.66 -18.61 -5.54
N ALA A 59 -4.83 -17.31 -5.85
CA ALA A 59 -4.53 -16.25 -4.89
C ALA A 59 -5.41 -16.34 -3.64
N GLN A 60 -6.71 -16.57 -3.79
CA GLN A 60 -7.64 -16.77 -2.66
C GLN A 60 -7.26 -17.99 -1.83
N TYR A 61 -6.96 -19.12 -2.47
CA TYR A 61 -6.50 -20.33 -1.78
C TYR A 61 -5.28 -20.05 -0.90
N TRP A 62 -4.21 -19.47 -1.47
CA TRP A 62 -2.98 -19.24 -0.72
C TRP A 62 -3.14 -18.24 0.42
N VAL A 63 -3.96 -17.21 0.22
CA VAL A 63 -4.32 -16.28 1.30
C VAL A 63 -5.10 -17.00 2.41
N GLY A 64 -6.05 -17.86 2.07
CA GLY A 64 -6.81 -18.67 3.03
C GLY A 64 -5.95 -19.66 3.82
N VAL A 65 -4.91 -20.22 3.19
CA VAL A 65 -3.91 -21.09 3.85
C VAL A 65 -2.93 -20.28 4.73
N GLY A 66 -3.03 -18.95 4.75
CA GLY A 66 -2.23 -18.07 5.60
C GLY A 66 -0.93 -17.56 4.97
N ALA A 67 -0.77 -17.66 3.64
CA ALA A 67 0.36 -17.07 2.95
C ALA A 67 0.33 -15.54 3.08
N GLN A 68 1.43 -14.96 3.55
CA GLN A 68 1.51 -13.52 3.80
C GLN A 68 1.98 -12.77 2.54
N PRO A 69 1.17 -11.87 1.95
CA PRO A 69 1.59 -11.08 0.80
C PRO A 69 2.58 -9.97 1.19
N THR A 70 3.51 -9.64 0.30
CA THR A 70 4.32 -8.42 0.45
C THR A 70 3.50 -7.17 0.13
N ASP A 71 3.96 -5.99 0.57
CA ASP A 71 3.20 -4.74 0.44
C ASP A 71 2.65 -4.49 -0.98
N ARG A 72 3.52 -4.58 -1.99
CA ARG A 72 3.10 -4.33 -3.37
C ARG A 72 2.05 -5.33 -3.86
N VAL A 73 2.20 -6.61 -3.46
CA VAL A 73 1.25 -7.68 -3.81
C VAL A 73 -0.08 -7.48 -3.07
N ALA A 74 -0.06 -7.06 -1.81
CA ALA A 74 -1.26 -6.76 -1.05
C ALA A 74 -2.12 -5.69 -1.74
N ARG A 75 -1.50 -4.69 -2.40
CA ARG A 75 -2.23 -3.70 -3.21
C ARG A 75 -2.91 -4.33 -4.43
N PHE A 76 -2.26 -5.27 -5.10
CA PHE A 76 -2.86 -5.99 -6.24
C PHE A 76 -4.02 -6.87 -5.79
N LEU A 77 -3.85 -7.59 -4.68
CA LEU A 77 -4.90 -8.43 -4.09
C LEU A 77 -6.09 -7.59 -3.59
N ALA A 78 -5.82 -6.40 -3.03
CA ALA A 78 -6.87 -5.47 -2.64
C ALA A 78 -7.62 -4.88 -3.84
N ALA A 79 -6.91 -4.55 -4.93
CA ALA A 79 -7.54 -4.12 -6.18
C ALA A 79 -8.41 -5.23 -6.81
N ALA A 80 -8.03 -6.50 -6.62
CA ALA A 80 -8.81 -7.66 -7.05
C ALA A 80 -9.91 -8.08 -6.05
N GLY A 81 -10.10 -7.35 -4.94
CA GLY A 81 -11.13 -7.65 -3.94
C GLY A 81 -10.86 -8.87 -3.05
N ILE A 82 -9.64 -9.43 -3.07
CA ILE A 82 -9.29 -10.65 -2.31
C ILE A 82 -8.96 -10.34 -0.85
N ILE A 83 -8.32 -9.19 -0.59
CA ILE A 83 -7.93 -8.74 0.75
C ILE A 83 -8.43 -7.32 0.97
N ALA A 84 -8.79 -6.97 2.20
CA ALA A 84 -9.08 -5.59 2.58
C ALA A 84 -7.91 -4.65 2.25
N LYS A 85 -8.21 -3.49 1.67
CA LYS A 85 -7.22 -2.45 1.42
C LYS A 85 -6.72 -1.90 2.75
N VAL A 86 -5.43 -2.11 3.03
CA VAL A 86 -4.79 -1.49 4.19
C VAL A 86 -4.53 -0.03 3.88
N ASP A 87 -5.28 0.87 4.51
CA ASP A 87 -4.95 2.30 4.51
C ASP A 87 -3.78 2.54 5.47
N ARG A 88 -2.75 3.24 4.98
CA ARG A 88 -1.57 3.62 5.74
C ARG A 88 -1.46 5.12 5.95
N SER A 89 -2.48 5.87 5.55
CA SER A 89 -2.59 7.28 5.88
C SER A 89 -2.72 7.40 7.40
N ASN A 90 -1.83 8.17 8.03
CA ASN A 90 -2.02 8.63 9.40
C ASN A 90 -2.24 10.15 9.39
N PRO A 91 -3.49 10.62 9.27
CA PRO A 91 -3.83 12.04 9.22
C PRO A 91 -3.47 12.81 10.50
N THR A 92 -3.14 12.11 11.59
CA THR A 92 -2.87 12.73 12.89
C THR A 92 -1.41 13.10 13.09
N LYS A 93 -0.47 12.52 12.31
CA LYS A 93 0.98 12.75 12.46
C LYS A 93 1.42 14.18 12.12
N GLY A 94 0.67 14.87 11.27
CA GLY A 94 0.94 16.27 10.90
C GLY A 94 0.32 17.31 11.83
N LYS A 95 -0.48 16.90 12.83
CA LYS A 95 -1.13 17.86 13.73
C LYS A 95 -0.09 18.45 14.70
N PRO A 96 -0.11 19.78 14.94
CA PRO A 96 0.73 20.38 15.97
C PRO A 96 0.46 19.72 17.34
N LYS A 97 1.48 19.63 18.19
CA LYS A 97 1.33 19.07 19.55
C LYS A 97 0.26 19.85 20.33
N ALA A 98 -0.36 19.21 21.34
CA ALA A 98 -1.48 19.78 22.12
C ALA A 98 -1.22 21.23 22.59
N LYS A 99 -0.03 21.52 23.15
CA LYS A 99 0.35 22.88 23.57
C LYS A 99 0.39 23.92 22.45
N ALA A 100 0.74 23.52 21.23
CA ALA A 100 0.71 24.41 20.07
C ALA A 100 -0.73 24.62 19.56
N GLN A 101 -1.59 23.61 19.68
CA GLN A 101 -3.02 23.75 19.36
C GLN A 101 -3.74 24.67 20.36
N GLU A 102 -3.40 24.60 21.65
CA GLU A 102 -3.94 25.50 22.68
C GLU A 102 -3.52 26.95 22.41
N ARG A 103 -2.24 27.20 22.14
CA ARG A 103 -1.76 28.54 21.78
C ARG A 103 -2.38 29.08 20.49
N MET A 104 -2.59 28.24 19.47
CA MET A 104 -3.27 28.66 18.24
C MET A 104 -4.75 28.95 18.47
N LYS A 105 -5.41 28.22 19.38
CA LYS A 105 -6.81 28.48 19.75
C LYS A 105 -6.94 29.75 20.60
N GLU A 106 -6.03 29.99 21.53
CA GLU A 106 -5.99 31.22 22.33
C GLU A 106 -5.66 32.43 21.45
N ALA A 107 -4.69 32.31 20.53
CA ALA A 107 -4.38 33.38 19.57
C ALA A 107 -5.53 33.63 18.59
N ALA A 108 -6.23 32.58 18.14
CA ALA A 108 -7.41 32.73 17.28
C ALA A 108 -8.63 33.31 18.04
N ALA A 109 -8.82 32.94 19.30
CA ALA A 109 -9.87 33.51 20.16
C ALA A 109 -9.58 34.98 20.50
N ALA A 110 -8.30 35.32 20.74
CA ALA A 110 -7.88 36.71 20.94
C ALA A 110 -8.01 37.54 19.66
N ALA A 111 -7.70 36.98 18.49
CA ALA A 111 -7.89 37.64 17.20
C ALA A 111 -9.39 37.83 16.87
N ALA A 112 -10.24 36.82 17.12
CA ALA A 112 -11.68 36.93 16.93
C ALA A 112 -12.35 37.90 17.90
N ALA A 113 -11.87 37.99 19.15
CA ALA A 113 -12.33 38.99 20.12
C ALA A 113 -11.90 40.41 19.72
N ALA A 114 -10.69 40.57 19.17
CA ALA A 114 -10.22 41.85 18.65
C ALA A 114 -10.98 42.29 17.38
N GLU A 115 -11.32 41.34 16.51
CA GLU A 115 -12.12 41.60 15.30
C GLU A 115 -13.59 41.92 15.64
N ALA A 116 -14.19 41.24 16.63
CA ALA A 116 -15.53 41.56 17.13
C ALA A 116 -15.60 42.93 17.82
N ALA A 117 -14.58 43.30 18.62
CA ALA A 117 -14.49 44.61 19.24
C ALA A 117 -14.24 45.76 18.23
N ALA A 118 -13.61 45.46 17.09
CA ALA A 118 -13.40 46.41 16.00
C ALA A 118 -14.62 46.55 15.06
N ALA A 119 -15.54 45.59 15.05
CA ALA A 119 -16.77 45.64 14.26
C ALA A 119 -17.96 46.30 14.99
N GLU A 120 -17.84 46.50 16.31
CA GLU A 120 -18.85 47.16 17.16
C GLU A 120 -18.53 48.66 17.43
N ALA A 121 -17.47 49.21 16.81
CA ALA A 121 -17.08 50.61 16.86
C ALA A 121 -17.28 51.30 15.50
#